data_AF-A0A6P1I8T8-F1
#
_entry.id   AF-A0A6P1I8T8-F1
#
_cell.length_a   1.000
_cell.length_b   1.000
_cell.length_c   1.000
_cell.angle_alpha   90.00
_cell.angle_beta   90.00
_cell.angle_gamma   90.00
#
_symmetry.space_group_name_H-M   'P 1'
#
loop_
_entity.id
_entity.type
_entity.pdbx_description
1 polymer ?
#
loop_
_entity_poly.entity_id
_entity_poly.type
_entity_poly.pdbx_seq_one_letter_code
_entity_poly.pdbx_strand_id
1 'polypeptide(L)'
;MSNPRSAQDNQTSDATSASPNLTGDPQDATYTPAPGIGQPPAAGDPIPAAAPTGPETSGDTDLGAGTAAEGDTGVVAGGEYSSPRDVDGDGLVDLIHSRVEGVETITHIDEDGAITLVEQDTDGNGTYETGIAPTAGGVRLAEDLDDDGTVDLATHLDSATGAPIRQDVIEGGLITDTQFDTNADGNPDVHLIDSNGDGHFDTAALDTDVDGITNDTLVDTNGDGTFDLRTTDTDNDGSQETFDTATDGHLGSIEQFEALIPAEDHYHEQAGTYPGETPAEPTPTDLA
;
A
#
# COMPACT_ATOMS: atom_id res chain seq x y z
N MET A 1 40.74 -20.21 -47.44
CA MET A 1 40.03 -19.01 -47.91
C MET A 1 39.48 -18.36 -46.64
N SER A 2 40.26 -17.51 -45.98
CA SER A 2 40.24 -16.03 -46.10
C SER A 2 38.92 -15.40 -45.64
N ASN A 3 38.97 -14.83 -44.42
CA ASN A 3 38.20 -13.77 -43.72
C ASN A 3 37.59 -12.64 -44.62
N PRO A 4 36.90 -11.57 -44.09
CA PRO A 4 36.07 -11.34 -42.87
C PRO A 4 34.84 -10.37 -43.05
N ARG A 5 34.17 -10.01 -41.92
CA ARG A 5 33.41 -8.75 -41.59
C ARG A 5 32.06 -8.54 -42.31
N SER A 6 30.98 -8.13 -41.65
CA SER A 6 30.86 -6.96 -40.75
C SER A 6 29.86 -7.15 -39.60
N ALA A 7 30.16 -6.45 -38.50
CA ALA A 7 29.27 -6.16 -37.39
C ALA A 7 28.27 -5.05 -37.75
N GLN A 8 27.08 -5.08 -37.14
CA GLN A 8 26.49 -3.91 -36.49
C GLN A 8 25.35 -4.32 -35.55
N ASP A 9 25.38 -3.72 -34.36
CA ASP A 9 24.44 -3.76 -33.25
C ASP A 9 22.98 -3.49 -33.66
N ASN A 10 22.01 -4.08 -32.96
CA ASN A 10 21.30 -3.37 -31.88
C ASN A 10 20.33 -4.31 -31.12
N GLN A 11 20.26 -4.05 -29.81
CA GLN A 11 19.37 -4.55 -28.74
C GLN A 11 17.87 -4.43 -29.13
N THR A 12 16.85 -5.06 -28.53
CA THR A 12 16.42 -5.44 -27.17
C THR A 12 15.29 -6.50 -27.36
N SER A 13 14.72 -7.27 -26.43
CA SER A 13 14.50 -7.19 -24.98
C SER A 13 13.91 -8.56 -24.58
N ASP A 14 14.51 -9.23 -23.59
CA ASP A 14 13.94 -10.41 -22.92
C ASP A 14 13.55 -9.94 -21.52
N ALA A 15 12.25 -9.85 -21.25
CA ALA A 15 11.71 -9.40 -19.97
C ALA A 15 11.36 -10.63 -19.13
N THR A 16 12.24 -10.97 -18.20
CA THR A 16 11.92 -11.82 -17.06
C THR A 16 11.79 -10.93 -15.83
N SER A 17 10.56 -10.73 -15.37
CA SER A 17 10.26 -10.13 -14.07
C SER A 17 10.90 -10.97 -12.97
N ALA A 18 11.75 -10.34 -12.17
CA ALA A 18 12.22 -10.88 -10.91
C ALA A 18 11.70 -9.95 -9.81
N SER A 19 10.82 -10.46 -8.96
CA SER A 19 10.43 -9.81 -7.72
C SER A 19 11.69 -9.55 -6.88
N PRO A 20 11.92 -8.34 -6.35
CA PRO A 20 13.05 -8.11 -5.47
C PRO A 20 12.70 -8.67 -4.09
N ASN A 21 13.23 -9.85 -3.81
CA ASN A 21 13.31 -10.39 -2.45
C ASN A 21 14.36 -9.56 -1.69
N LEU A 22 13.92 -8.58 -0.89
CA LEU A 22 14.80 -7.65 -0.16
C LEU A 22 15.14 -8.18 1.23
N THR A 23 15.90 -9.28 1.29
CA THR A 23 16.59 -9.69 2.51
C THR A 23 18.00 -9.07 2.51
N GLY A 24 18.13 -7.88 3.07
CA GLY A 24 19.42 -7.25 3.33
C GLY A 24 19.79 -7.34 4.81
N ASP A 25 20.75 -8.20 5.17
CA ASP A 25 21.32 -8.23 6.52
C ASP A 25 22.06 -6.89 6.80
N PRO A 26 21.67 -6.13 7.83
CA PRO A 26 22.25 -4.82 8.12
C PRO A 26 23.74 -4.86 8.49
N GLN A 27 24.32 -6.03 8.75
CA GLN A 27 25.73 -6.17 9.15
C GLN A 27 26.74 -6.19 8.00
N ASP A 28 26.30 -6.36 6.75
CA ASP A 28 27.21 -6.51 5.59
C ASP A 28 27.46 -5.20 4.81
N ALA A 29 26.91 -4.06 5.25
CA ALA A 29 27.11 -2.77 4.59
C ALA A 29 28.49 -2.17 4.93
N THR A 30 29.41 -2.18 3.97
CA THR A 30 30.71 -1.47 4.07
C THR A 30 30.57 0.04 3.86
N TYR A 31 31.04 0.82 4.83
CA TYR A 31 30.92 2.27 4.91
C TYR A 31 32.00 3.04 4.12
N THR A 32 31.59 4.04 3.35
CA THR A 32 32.46 5.16 2.93
C THR A 32 31.76 6.47 3.32
N PRO A 33 32.28 7.26 4.28
CA PRO A 33 31.63 8.50 4.70
C PRO A 33 31.85 9.62 3.67
N ALA A 34 30.76 10.25 3.24
CA ALA A 34 30.75 11.45 2.40
C ALA A 34 30.66 12.74 3.25
N PRO A 35 31.08 13.92 2.72
CA PRO A 35 31.35 15.13 3.51
C PRO A 35 30.07 15.90 3.88
N GLY A 36 30.00 16.34 5.14
CA GLY A 36 28.84 17.00 5.72
C GLY A 36 28.46 18.35 5.09
N ILE A 37 27.15 18.56 4.96
CA ILE A 37 26.50 19.82 4.57
C ILE A 37 25.78 20.42 5.78
N GLY A 38 25.86 21.76 5.86
CA GLY A 38 25.57 22.56 7.04
C GLY A 38 24.10 22.62 7.48
N GLN A 39 23.96 22.90 8.77
CA GLN A 39 22.73 23.07 9.54
C GLN A 39 21.75 24.12 8.98
N PRO A 40 20.46 23.78 8.77
CA PRO A 40 19.37 24.74 8.65
C PRO A 40 18.84 25.18 10.05
N PRO A 41 18.14 26.33 10.14
CA PRO A 41 18.00 27.10 11.38
C PRO A 41 16.91 26.56 12.33
N ALA A 42 17.06 26.82 13.64
CA ALA A 42 16.07 26.47 14.66
C ALA A 42 15.21 27.66 15.13
N ALA A 43 13.92 27.40 15.34
CA ALA A 43 13.05 27.75 16.49
C ALA A 43 11.59 28.03 16.01
N GLY A 44 10.53 27.55 16.67
CA GLY A 44 10.43 26.81 17.93
C GLY A 44 8.97 26.68 18.39
N ASP A 45 8.75 26.13 19.59
CA ASP A 45 7.46 26.16 20.30
C ASP A 45 7.53 27.17 21.46
N PRO A 46 6.39 27.80 21.88
CA PRO A 46 5.76 27.31 23.12
C PRO A 46 4.24 27.61 23.33
N ILE A 47 3.61 26.83 24.22
CA ILE A 47 2.35 27.13 24.96
C ILE A 47 2.74 27.41 26.45
N PRO A 48 2.02 28.19 27.33
CA PRO A 48 1.32 29.47 27.23
C PRO A 48 1.92 30.58 28.17
N ALA A 49 1.24 31.73 28.29
CA ALA A 49 1.72 33.01 28.83
C ALA A 49 2.13 33.13 30.33
N ALA A 50 3.21 33.86 30.61
CA ALA A 50 3.46 34.60 31.86
C ALA A 50 4.34 35.85 31.62
N ALA A 51 4.06 36.92 32.38
CA ALA A 51 4.55 38.30 32.21
C ALA A 51 6.05 38.53 32.61
N PRO A 52 6.68 39.65 32.18
CA PRO A 52 8.14 39.80 32.24
C PRO A 52 8.62 40.54 33.51
N THR A 53 9.74 40.07 34.06
CA THR A 53 10.66 40.89 34.87
C THR A 53 12.08 40.60 34.40
N GLY A 54 12.77 41.61 33.84
CA GLY A 54 14.21 41.51 33.52
C GLY A 54 15.09 41.63 34.77
N PRO A 55 16.34 42.12 34.64
CA PRO A 55 17.44 41.61 33.81
C PRO A 55 18.73 41.44 34.66
N GLU A 56 19.62 40.47 34.40
CA GLU A 56 21.01 40.46 34.90
C GLU A 56 21.82 39.50 33.98
N THR A 57 22.67 39.98 33.07
CA THR A 57 24.09 40.36 33.16
C THR A 57 25.11 39.23 33.51
N SER A 58 26.08 39.08 32.59
CA SER A 58 27.53 38.85 32.79
C SER A 58 28.15 37.45 32.77
N GLY A 59 29.28 37.37 32.04
CA GLY A 59 30.38 36.38 32.13
C GLY A 59 30.55 35.61 30.81
N ASP A 60 31.39 35.97 29.85
CA ASP A 60 32.85 36.22 29.80
C ASP A 60 33.75 35.01 30.09
N THR A 61 34.81 34.92 29.27
CA THR A 61 35.96 33.99 29.16
C THR A 61 35.73 32.72 28.32
N ASP A 62 36.38 32.46 27.18
CA ASP A 62 37.76 32.63 26.64
C ASP A 62 38.62 31.35 26.74
N LEU A 63 39.27 31.03 25.60
CA LEU A 63 40.28 29.99 25.30
C LEU A 63 39.78 28.52 25.35
N GLY A 64 40.12 27.63 24.44
CA GLY A 64 41.19 27.59 23.46
C GLY A 64 41.44 26.13 23.07
N ALA A 65 42.15 25.93 21.96
CA ALA A 65 42.42 24.65 21.31
C ALA A 65 42.92 23.52 22.24
N GLY A 66 42.41 22.31 22.00
CA GLY A 66 42.92 21.08 22.60
C GLY A 66 42.09 19.86 22.21
N THR A 67 42.55 19.13 21.18
CA THR A 67 42.49 17.66 21.05
C THR A 67 41.32 16.93 21.75
N ALA A 68 40.29 16.56 21.01
CA ALA A 68 39.35 15.49 21.39
C ALA A 68 39.62 14.33 20.43
N ALA A 69 40.29 13.25 20.85
CA ALA A 69 39.77 12.20 21.72
C ALA A 69 38.62 11.47 21.04
N GLU A 70 38.94 10.26 20.60
CA GLU A 70 38.05 9.21 20.14
C GLU A 70 37.02 8.85 21.23
N GLY A 71 35.80 8.49 20.82
CA GLY A 71 34.65 8.16 21.66
C GLY A 71 33.61 9.27 21.59
N ASP A 72 32.40 9.02 21.09
CA ASP A 72 31.46 8.16 21.78
C ASP A 72 30.42 7.61 20.79
N THR A 73 30.62 6.36 20.35
CA THR A 73 29.49 5.51 19.99
C THR A 73 28.80 5.15 21.29
N GLY A 74 27.94 6.05 21.75
CA GLY A 74 26.97 5.76 22.78
C GLY A 74 25.91 4.84 22.20
N VAL A 75 26.27 3.56 21.99
CA VAL A 75 25.29 2.48 21.94
C VAL A 75 24.69 2.42 23.33
N VAL A 76 23.62 3.19 23.52
CA VAL A 76 22.70 2.92 24.62
C VAL A 76 22.00 1.63 24.21
N ALA A 77 22.02 0.62 25.07
CA ALA A 77 21.11 -0.51 24.92
C ALA A 77 19.68 0.07 24.95
N GLY A 78 19.02 0.13 23.80
CA GLY A 78 17.77 0.89 23.59
C GLY A 78 17.95 2.32 23.03
N GLY A 79 19.06 2.60 22.34
CA GLY A 79 19.38 3.93 21.83
C GLY A 79 18.59 4.29 20.59
N GLU A 80 17.88 5.42 20.65
CA GLU A 80 17.27 6.06 19.50
C GLU A 80 18.36 6.42 18.48
N TYR A 81 18.06 6.23 17.19
CA TYR A 81 18.98 6.62 16.12
C TYR A 81 18.23 7.07 14.88
N SER A 82 18.94 7.80 14.01
CA SER A 82 18.51 8.12 12.65
C SER A 82 19.74 8.08 11.74
N SER A 83 19.63 7.34 10.64
CA SER A 83 20.70 7.01 9.70
C SER A 83 20.21 7.26 8.28
N PRO A 84 20.37 8.49 7.73
CA PRO A 84 20.14 8.75 6.32
C PRO A 84 21.16 8.01 5.44
N ARG A 85 20.72 7.52 4.28
CA ARG A 85 21.52 6.77 3.30
C ARG A 85 21.20 7.25 1.89
N ASP A 86 22.28 7.47 1.15
CA ASP A 86 22.31 7.60 -0.31
C ASP A 86 22.57 6.18 -0.84
N VAL A 87 21.56 5.58 -1.47
CA VAL A 87 21.54 4.19 -1.96
C VAL A 87 22.00 4.13 -3.40
N ASP A 88 21.66 5.11 -4.23
CA ASP A 88 21.99 5.12 -5.66
C ASP A 88 23.29 5.89 -6.02
N GLY A 89 23.83 6.66 -5.07
CA GLY A 89 25.08 7.40 -5.19
C GLY A 89 24.97 8.74 -5.90
N ASP A 90 23.76 9.29 -6.05
CA ASP A 90 23.52 10.58 -6.69
C ASP A 90 23.83 11.79 -5.79
N GLY A 91 24.05 11.54 -4.49
CA GLY A 91 24.36 12.54 -3.47
C GLY A 91 23.14 13.10 -2.74
N LEU A 92 21.94 12.59 -3.02
CA LEU A 92 20.70 12.80 -2.29
C LEU A 92 20.46 11.64 -1.32
N VAL A 93 19.49 11.82 -0.42
CA VAL A 93 19.14 10.79 0.57
C VAL A 93 17.91 10.06 0.04
N ASP A 94 18.06 8.75 -0.19
CA ASP A 94 16.97 7.88 -0.65
C ASP A 94 16.23 7.24 0.52
N LEU A 95 16.94 7.03 1.63
CA LEU A 95 16.44 6.22 2.73
C LEU A 95 16.86 6.80 4.08
N ILE A 96 15.95 6.87 5.03
CA ILE A 96 16.25 7.18 6.43
C ILE A 96 15.81 6.01 7.29
N HIS A 97 16.77 5.30 7.88
CA HIS A 97 16.47 4.30 8.90
C HIS A 97 16.56 4.93 10.28
N SER A 98 15.53 4.80 11.10
CA SER A 98 15.50 5.32 12.46
C SER A 98 14.93 4.31 13.45
N ARG A 99 15.29 4.45 14.72
CA ARG A 99 14.62 3.77 15.83
C ARG A 99 14.24 4.80 16.87
N VAL A 100 12.97 4.82 17.26
CA VAL A 100 12.42 5.73 18.27
C VAL A 100 11.49 4.92 19.17
N GLU A 101 11.70 5.02 20.49
CA GLU A 101 10.89 4.28 21.48
C GLU A 101 10.78 2.75 21.25
N GLY A 102 11.76 2.14 20.57
CA GLY A 102 11.79 0.71 20.26
C GLY A 102 11.29 0.36 18.87
N VAL A 103 10.49 1.22 18.25
CA VAL A 103 9.96 1.07 16.89
C VAL A 103 11.04 1.40 15.88
N GLU A 104 11.35 0.49 14.97
CA GLU A 104 12.18 0.76 13.80
C GLU A 104 11.33 1.34 12.69
N THR A 105 11.84 2.34 11.99
CA THR A 105 11.12 3.02 10.92
C THR A 105 12.06 3.30 9.77
N ILE A 106 11.65 2.89 8.58
CA ILE A 106 12.32 3.21 7.32
C ILE A 106 11.47 4.23 6.56
N THR A 107 12.08 5.34 6.16
CA THR A 107 11.46 6.36 5.30
C THR A 107 12.17 6.37 3.96
N HIS A 108 11.45 6.08 2.89
CA HIS A 108 11.90 6.14 1.51
C HIS A 108 11.57 7.52 0.93
N ILE A 109 12.50 8.08 0.17
CA ILE A 109 12.45 9.44 -0.36
C ILE A 109 12.81 9.38 -1.85
N ASP A 110 12.11 10.14 -2.69
CA ASP A 110 12.42 10.26 -4.12
C ASP A 110 13.48 11.34 -4.42
N GLU A 111 13.87 11.45 -5.70
CA GLU A 111 14.84 12.44 -6.20
C GLU A 111 14.42 13.90 -5.92
N ASP A 112 13.12 14.17 -5.78
CA ASP A 112 12.59 15.51 -5.47
C ASP A 112 12.54 15.79 -3.96
N GLY A 113 12.89 14.80 -3.12
CA GLY A 113 12.86 14.88 -1.67
C GLY A 113 11.49 14.61 -1.05
N ALA A 114 10.52 14.08 -1.81
CA ALA A 114 9.22 13.69 -1.31
C ALA A 114 9.26 12.26 -0.75
N ILE A 115 8.51 12.02 0.32
CA ILE A 115 8.41 10.70 0.95
C ILE A 115 7.56 9.81 0.05
N THR A 116 8.08 8.63 -0.29
CA THR A 116 7.40 7.64 -1.14
C THR A 116 6.84 6.46 -0.36
N LEU A 117 7.43 6.12 0.78
CA LEU A 117 6.99 5.04 1.65
C LEU A 117 7.57 5.23 3.06
N VAL A 118 6.78 4.93 4.08
CA VAL A 118 7.22 4.81 5.47
C VAL A 118 6.86 3.43 5.98
N GLU A 119 7.82 2.64 6.41
CA GLU A 119 7.62 1.29 6.96
C GLU A 119 7.97 1.30 8.45
N GLN A 120 7.18 0.62 9.28
CA GLN A 120 7.44 0.52 10.72
C GLN A 120 7.43 -0.93 11.20
N ASP A 121 8.48 -1.28 11.93
CA ASP A 121 8.65 -2.53 12.69
C ASP A 121 8.52 -2.15 14.17
N THR A 122 7.39 -2.51 14.76
CA THR A 122 6.94 -2.14 16.10
C THR A 122 7.45 -3.11 17.15
N ASP A 123 7.70 -4.37 16.79
CA ASP A 123 8.08 -5.42 17.74
C ASP A 123 9.58 -5.81 17.68
N GLY A 124 10.29 -5.33 16.66
CA GLY A 124 11.73 -5.47 16.45
C GLY A 124 12.15 -6.83 15.88
N ASN A 125 11.27 -7.51 15.15
CA ASN A 125 11.52 -8.84 14.60
C ASN A 125 12.13 -8.82 13.17
N GLY A 126 12.17 -7.66 12.52
CA GLY A 126 12.73 -7.45 11.18
C GLY A 126 11.75 -7.60 10.02
N THR A 127 10.48 -7.90 10.26
CA THR A 127 9.34 -7.67 9.36
C THR A 127 8.67 -6.35 9.71
N TYR A 128 7.83 -5.82 8.81
CA TYR A 128 7.19 -4.52 9.00
C TYR A 128 5.68 -4.71 9.16
N GLU A 129 5.16 -4.42 10.33
CA GLU A 129 3.71 -4.50 10.59
C GLU A 129 2.93 -3.40 9.87
N THR A 130 3.54 -2.25 9.58
CA THR A 130 2.83 -1.16 8.90
C THR A 130 3.65 -0.48 7.82
N GLY A 131 2.99 -0.10 6.72
CA GLY A 131 3.54 0.66 5.61
C GLY A 131 2.61 1.80 5.20
N ILE A 132 3.14 2.99 4.96
CA ILE A 132 2.35 4.17 4.57
C ILE A 132 2.94 4.79 3.31
N ALA A 133 2.15 4.86 2.23
CA ALA A 133 2.57 5.44 0.97
C ALA A 133 1.57 6.49 0.46
N PRO A 134 2.02 7.65 -0.06
CA PRO A 134 1.13 8.55 -0.79
C PRO A 134 0.69 7.88 -2.10
N THR A 135 -0.54 8.18 -2.51
CA THR A 135 -1.13 7.74 -3.77
C THR A 135 -1.68 8.95 -4.53
N ALA A 136 -2.03 8.80 -5.81
CA ALA A 136 -2.58 9.90 -6.60
C ALA A 136 -3.86 10.53 -5.98
N GLY A 137 -4.64 9.76 -5.22
CA GLY A 137 -5.91 10.18 -4.62
C GLY A 137 -5.88 10.38 -3.10
N GLY A 138 -4.78 10.04 -2.41
CA GLY A 138 -4.82 9.87 -0.97
C GLY A 138 -3.56 9.29 -0.37
N VAL A 139 -3.74 8.55 0.72
CA VAL A 139 -2.69 7.78 1.38
C VAL A 139 -3.13 6.32 1.45
N ARG A 140 -2.21 5.39 1.24
CA ARG A 140 -2.42 3.96 1.48
C ARG A 140 -1.69 3.59 2.77
N LEU A 141 -2.41 3.03 3.72
CA LEU A 141 -1.91 2.32 4.88
C LEU A 141 -1.96 0.82 4.58
N ALA A 142 -0.84 0.12 4.73
CA ALA A 142 -0.72 -1.31 4.57
C ALA A 142 -0.35 -1.93 5.93
N GLU A 143 -0.94 -3.07 6.26
CA GLU A 143 -0.71 -3.78 7.51
C GLU A 143 -0.41 -5.26 7.23
N ASP A 144 0.64 -5.78 7.86
CA ASP A 144 0.96 -7.20 7.96
C ASP A 144 0.49 -7.67 9.34
N LEU A 145 -0.65 -8.36 9.38
CA LEU A 145 -1.36 -8.71 10.61
C LEU A 145 -0.90 -10.06 11.17
N ASP A 146 -0.43 -10.96 10.31
CA ASP A 146 0.05 -12.28 10.70
C ASP A 146 1.58 -12.42 10.76
N ASP A 147 2.30 -11.34 10.43
CA ASP A 147 3.75 -11.18 10.53
C ASP A 147 4.52 -12.18 9.64
N ASP A 148 3.99 -12.43 8.44
CA ASP A 148 4.60 -13.30 7.44
C ASP A 148 5.49 -12.55 6.43
N GLY A 149 5.55 -11.22 6.53
CA GLY A 149 6.28 -10.31 5.66
C GLY A 149 5.50 -9.89 4.42
N THR A 150 4.21 -10.22 4.34
CA THR A 150 3.30 -9.79 3.27
C THR A 150 2.15 -8.95 3.83
N VAL A 151 1.58 -8.11 2.98
CA VAL A 151 0.47 -7.24 3.42
C VAL A 151 -0.82 -8.05 3.44
N ASP A 152 -1.52 -7.99 4.57
CA ASP A 152 -2.84 -8.60 4.76
C ASP A 152 -3.98 -7.61 4.56
N LEU A 153 -3.74 -6.33 4.86
CA LEU A 153 -4.74 -5.29 4.84
C LEU A 153 -4.21 -4.01 4.21
N ALA A 154 -4.91 -3.48 3.23
CA ALA A 154 -4.62 -2.18 2.65
C ALA A 154 -5.81 -1.23 2.84
N THR A 155 -5.62 -0.14 3.55
CA THR A 155 -6.61 0.93 3.73
C THR A 155 -6.21 2.15 2.93
N HIS A 156 -7.08 2.60 2.04
CA HIS A 156 -6.94 3.83 1.29
C HIS A 156 -7.73 4.95 1.97
N LEU A 157 -7.04 6.05 2.29
CA LEU A 157 -7.59 7.19 2.99
C LEU A 157 -7.69 8.40 2.07
N ASP A 158 -8.78 9.15 2.19
CA ASP A 158 -8.97 10.42 1.50
C ASP A 158 -7.94 11.46 1.98
N SER A 159 -7.30 12.15 1.03
CA SER A 159 -6.25 13.14 1.32
C SER A 159 -6.72 14.37 2.11
N ALA A 160 -8.01 14.75 2.00
CA ALA A 160 -8.53 15.97 2.61
C ALA A 160 -9.07 15.74 4.04
N THR A 161 -9.68 14.58 4.27
CA THR A 161 -10.39 14.25 5.51
C THR A 161 -9.65 13.23 6.36
N GLY A 162 -8.82 12.38 5.73
CA GLY A 162 -8.20 11.22 6.37
C GLY A 162 -9.19 10.11 6.69
N ALA A 163 -10.39 10.14 6.13
CA ALA A 163 -11.36 9.06 6.28
C ALA A 163 -10.99 7.86 5.38
N PRO A 164 -11.23 6.61 5.82
CA PRO A 164 -11.10 5.46 4.95
C PRO A 164 -12.15 5.55 3.84
N ILE A 165 -11.73 5.38 2.60
CA ILE A 165 -12.61 5.38 1.42
C ILE A 165 -12.60 4.03 0.69
N ARG A 166 -11.58 3.22 0.95
CA ARG A 166 -11.47 1.86 0.46
C ARG A 166 -10.62 1.03 1.43
N GLN A 167 -10.99 -0.23 1.61
CA GLN A 167 -10.22 -1.21 2.37
C GLN A 167 -10.16 -2.52 1.58
N ASP A 168 -8.97 -3.11 1.49
CA ASP A 168 -8.72 -4.36 0.78
C ASP A 168 -8.10 -5.39 1.71
N VAL A 169 -8.69 -6.58 1.78
CA VAL A 169 -8.06 -7.75 2.41
C VAL A 169 -7.29 -8.51 1.35
N ILE A 170 -6.05 -8.84 1.66
CA ILE A 170 -5.11 -9.48 0.77
C ILE A 170 -4.72 -10.82 1.40
N GLU A 171 -4.81 -11.90 0.62
CA GLU A 171 -4.36 -13.23 1.04
C GLU A 171 -3.54 -13.86 -0.08
N GLY A 172 -2.34 -14.32 0.24
CA GLY A 172 -1.45 -14.94 -0.76
C GLY A 172 -1.04 -13.99 -1.90
N GLY A 173 -1.09 -12.68 -1.66
CA GLY A 173 -0.75 -11.64 -2.65
C GLY A 173 -1.89 -11.25 -3.60
N LEU A 174 -3.10 -11.75 -3.37
CA LEU A 174 -4.30 -11.42 -4.13
C LEU A 174 -5.32 -10.74 -3.22
N ILE A 175 -6.04 -9.76 -3.75
CA ILE A 175 -7.17 -9.16 -3.03
C ILE A 175 -8.33 -10.17 -2.99
N THR A 176 -8.79 -10.52 -1.80
CA THR A 176 -9.93 -11.42 -1.59
C THR A 176 -11.21 -10.67 -1.17
N ASP A 177 -11.06 -9.45 -0.67
CA ASP A 177 -12.14 -8.60 -0.19
C ASP A 177 -11.82 -7.14 -0.51
N THR A 178 -12.77 -6.39 -1.08
CA THR A 178 -12.66 -4.94 -1.22
C THR A 178 -13.94 -4.27 -0.75
N GLN A 179 -13.81 -3.30 0.13
CA GLN A 179 -14.90 -2.46 0.61
C GLN A 179 -14.67 -1.01 0.19
N PHE A 180 -15.67 -0.36 -0.38
CA PHE A 180 -15.67 1.07 -0.71
C PHE A 180 -16.67 1.81 0.17
N ASP A 181 -16.20 2.89 0.80
CA ASP A 181 -17.02 3.84 1.53
C ASP A 181 -16.98 5.17 0.76
N THR A 182 -17.99 5.41 -0.08
CA THR A 182 -18.00 6.55 -1.01
C THR A 182 -18.47 7.84 -0.35
N ASN A 183 -19.12 7.74 0.81
CA ASN A 183 -19.62 8.89 1.57
C ASN A 183 -18.80 9.21 2.84
N ALA A 184 -17.83 8.34 3.18
CA ALA A 184 -16.94 8.42 4.33
C ALA A 184 -17.68 8.43 5.68
N ASP A 185 -18.77 7.67 5.80
CA ASP A 185 -19.55 7.56 7.04
C ASP A 185 -19.15 6.37 7.93
N GLY A 186 -18.24 5.52 7.44
CA GLY A 186 -17.72 4.34 8.13
C GLY A 186 -18.45 3.04 7.80
N ASN A 187 -19.49 3.07 6.94
CA ASN A 187 -20.13 1.87 6.41
C ASN A 187 -19.82 1.73 4.91
N PRO A 188 -19.52 0.52 4.43
CA PRO A 188 -19.22 0.31 3.02
C PRO A 188 -20.49 0.36 2.16
N ASP A 189 -20.44 1.17 1.10
CA ASP A 189 -21.48 1.26 0.06
C ASP A 189 -21.37 0.11 -0.95
N VAL A 190 -20.14 -0.37 -1.18
CA VAL A 190 -19.85 -1.47 -2.11
C VAL A 190 -18.90 -2.44 -1.42
N HIS A 191 -19.21 -3.72 -1.48
CA HIS A 191 -18.40 -4.80 -0.93
C HIS A 191 -18.23 -5.89 -1.98
N LEU A 192 -16.99 -6.12 -2.42
CA LEU A 192 -16.59 -7.12 -3.40
C LEU A 192 -15.87 -8.27 -2.71
N ILE A 193 -16.19 -9.51 -3.08
CA ILE A 193 -15.63 -10.72 -2.47
C ILE A 193 -15.20 -11.70 -3.57
N ASP A 194 -13.96 -12.16 -3.50
CA ASP A 194 -13.43 -13.31 -4.21
C ASP A 194 -13.44 -14.48 -3.22
N SER A 195 -14.47 -15.31 -3.31
CA SER A 195 -14.68 -16.40 -2.36
C SER A 195 -13.78 -17.61 -2.61
N ASN A 196 -13.13 -17.65 -3.78
CA ASN A 196 -12.40 -18.81 -4.25
C ASN A 196 -10.87 -18.58 -4.32
N GLY A 197 -10.43 -17.32 -4.22
CA GLY A 197 -9.04 -16.89 -4.15
C GLY A 197 -8.30 -16.99 -5.49
N ASP A 198 -9.00 -16.88 -6.61
CA ASP A 198 -8.39 -16.90 -7.95
C ASP A 198 -7.99 -15.51 -8.47
N GLY A 199 -8.27 -14.45 -7.71
CA GLY A 199 -7.97 -13.07 -8.03
C GLY A 199 -9.08 -12.34 -8.80
N HIS A 200 -10.24 -12.98 -8.97
CA HIS A 200 -11.44 -12.37 -9.56
C HIS A 200 -12.58 -12.37 -8.55
N PHE A 201 -13.25 -11.23 -8.38
CA PHE A 201 -14.40 -11.18 -7.51
C PHE A 201 -15.57 -11.97 -8.12
N ASP A 202 -16.29 -12.70 -7.29
CA ASP A 202 -17.48 -13.45 -7.67
C ASP A 202 -18.76 -12.85 -7.07
N THR A 203 -18.63 -11.99 -6.06
CA THR A 203 -19.76 -11.42 -5.33
C THR A 203 -19.61 -9.92 -5.19
N ALA A 204 -20.71 -9.19 -5.40
CA ALA A 204 -20.83 -7.76 -5.14
C ALA A 204 -22.07 -7.46 -4.29
N ALA A 205 -21.87 -6.94 -3.08
CA ALA A 205 -22.91 -6.43 -2.20
C ALA A 205 -22.94 -4.90 -2.27
N LEU A 206 -24.12 -4.32 -2.41
CA LEU A 206 -24.35 -2.89 -2.59
C LEU A 206 -25.34 -2.36 -1.54
N ASP A 207 -24.96 -1.26 -0.90
CA ASP A 207 -25.85 -0.37 -0.17
C ASP A 207 -26.13 0.86 -1.06
N THR A 208 -27.23 0.83 -1.80
CA THR A 208 -27.50 1.86 -2.82
C THR A 208 -28.19 3.11 -2.29
N ASP A 209 -28.77 3.05 -1.09
CA ASP A 209 -29.43 4.16 -0.40
C ASP A 209 -28.68 4.67 0.83
N VAL A 210 -27.55 4.03 1.15
CA VAL A 210 -26.51 4.52 2.04
C VAL A 210 -27.03 4.67 3.47
N ASP A 211 -27.67 3.61 3.94
CA ASP A 211 -28.22 3.52 5.30
C ASP A 211 -27.45 2.55 6.21
N GLY A 212 -26.39 1.94 5.67
CA GLY A 212 -25.51 0.97 6.32
C GLY A 212 -25.99 -0.48 6.18
N ILE A 213 -27.05 -0.74 5.40
CA ILE A 213 -27.59 -2.07 5.16
C ILE A 213 -27.54 -2.37 3.66
N THR A 214 -26.84 -3.46 3.32
CA THR A 214 -26.81 -3.98 1.96
C THR A 214 -28.23 -4.31 1.49
N ASN A 215 -28.66 -3.64 0.43
CA ASN A 215 -29.96 -3.86 -0.18
C ASN A 215 -29.91 -4.64 -1.49
N ASP A 216 -28.73 -4.81 -2.08
CA ASP A 216 -28.55 -5.58 -3.31
C ASP A 216 -27.32 -6.47 -3.23
N THR A 217 -27.43 -7.73 -3.65
CA THR A 217 -26.28 -8.65 -3.77
C THR A 217 -26.31 -9.32 -5.12
N LEU A 218 -25.20 -9.27 -5.85
CA LEU A 218 -25.00 -9.95 -7.12
C LEU A 218 -23.92 -11.02 -6.97
N VAL A 219 -24.12 -12.18 -7.60
CA VAL A 219 -23.20 -13.32 -7.54
C VAL A 219 -23.00 -13.92 -8.93
N ASP A 220 -21.75 -14.02 -9.37
CA ASP A 220 -21.30 -14.84 -10.49
C ASP A 220 -21.05 -16.25 -9.95
N THR A 221 -21.90 -17.20 -10.35
CA THR A 221 -21.83 -18.57 -9.85
C THR A 221 -20.98 -19.48 -10.72
N ASN A 222 -20.60 -19.00 -11.91
CA ASN A 222 -20.00 -19.82 -12.96
C ASN A 222 -18.57 -19.36 -13.34
N GLY A 223 -18.16 -18.17 -12.90
CA GLY A 223 -16.83 -17.59 -13.08
C GLY A 223 -16.57 -17.01 -14.46
N ASP A 224 -17.62 -16.59 -15.18
CA ASP A 224 -17.51 -15.98 -16.51
C ASP A 224 -17.40 -14.44 -16.50
N GLY A 225 -17.37 -13.84 -15.31
CA GLY A 225 -17.27 -12.39 -15.11
C GLY A 225 -18.61 -11.67 -15.22
N THR A 226 -19.70 -12.41 -15.30
CA THR A 226 -21.05 -11.88 -15.34
C THR A 226 -21.93 -12.45 -14.24
N PHE A 227 -22.80 -11.62 -13.69
CA PHE A 227 -23.62 -12.04 -12.55
C PHE A 227 -24.78 -12.95 -12.98
N ASP A 228 -24.89 -14.11 -12.35
CA ASP A 228 -25.95 -15.10 -12.58
C ASP A 228 -27.15 -14.89 -11.66
N LEU A 229 -26.89 -14.47 -10.42
CA LEU A 229 -27.87 -14.33 -9.35
C LEU A 229 -27.86 -12.92 -8.80
N ARG A 230 -29.05 -12.37 -8.53
CA ARG A 230 -29.25 -11.15 -7.77
C ARG A 230 -30.26 -11.38 -6.67
N THR A 231 -29.99 -10.84 -5.50
CA THR A 231 -30.91 -10.82 -4.37
C THR A 231 -31.06 -9.40 -3.86
N THR A 232 -32.24 -9.06 -3.33
CA THR A 232 -32.55 -7.69 -2.93
C THR A 232 -33.35 -7.68 -1.63
N ASP A 233 -32.92 -6.83 -0.70
CA ASP A 233 -33.67 -6.42 0.49
C ASP A 233 -34.58 -5.25 0.08
N THR A 234 -35.90 -5.44 0.11
CA THR A 234 -36.84 -4.41 -0.35
C THR A 234 -37.40 -3.56 0.79
N ASP A 235 -37.29 -4.03 2.04
CA ASP A 235 -37.79 -3.31 3.21
C ASP A 235 -36.70 -2.84 4.19
N ASN A 236 -35.43 -3.01 3.80
CA ASN A 236 -34.20 -2.63 4.49
C ASN A 236 -34.16 -3.16 5.92
N ASP A 237 -34.59 -4.41 6.12
CA ASP A 237 -34.56 -5.08 7.43
C ASP A 237 -33.29 -5.89 7.68
N GLY A 238 -32.40 -5.97 6.67
CA GLY A 238 -31.16 -6.73 6.66
C GLY A 238 -31.32 -8.16 6.12
N SER A 239 -32.52 -8.52 5.66
CA SER A 239 -32.80 -9.80 5.01
C SER A 239 -33.00 -9.59 3.51
N GLN A 240 -32.72 -10.62 2.70
CA GLN A 240 -33.00 -10.53 1.26
C GLN A 240 -34.28 -11.29 0.92
N GLU A 241 -35.24 -10.62 0.29
CA GLU A 241 -36.57 -11.19 0.00
C GLU A 241 -36.70 -11.66 -1.45
N THR A 242 -36.08 -10.92 -2.37
CA THR A 242 -36.25 -11.15 -3.81
C THR A 242 -35.05 -11.89 -4.38
N PHE A 243 -35.30 -12.76 -5.37
CA PHE A 243 -34.30 -13.56 -6.06
C PHE A 243 -34.55 -13.48 -7.55
N ASP A 244 -33.58 -12.96 -8.29
CA ASP A 244 -33.57 -12.90 -9.75
C ASP A 244 -32.41 -13.73 -10.29
N THR A 245 -32.68 -14.56 -11.28
CA THR A 245 -31.65 -15.35 -11.99
C THR A 245 -31.57 -14.91 -13.44
N ALA A 246 -30.36 -14.76 -13.98
CA ALA A 246 -30.14 -14.41 -15.38
C ALA A 246 -30.85 -15.43 -16.30
N THR A 247 -31.87 -14.98 -17.04
CA THR A 247 -32.67 -15.84 -17.93
C THR A 247 -32.26 -15.68 -19.40
N ASP A 248 -31.61 -14.56 -19.77
CA ASP A 248 -31.34 -14.19 -21.17
C ASP A 248 -30.03 -13.41 -21.43
N GLY A 249 -29.04 -13.48 -20.53
CA GLY A 249 -27.71 -12.92 -20.82
C GLY A 249 -26.82 -12.82 -19.60
N HIS A 250 -27.17 -11.96 -18.64
CA HIS A 250 -26.44 -11.72 -17.38
C HIS A 250 -27.11 -10.57 -16.61
N LEU A 251 -26.85 -10.45 -15.31
CA LEU A 251 -27.37 -9.37 -14.45
C LEU A 251 -26.41 -8.16 -14.33
N GLY A 252 -25.33 -8.17 -15.11
CA GLY A 252 -24.26 -7.17 -15.07
C GLY A 252 -22.92 -7.87 -15.22
N SER A 253 -21.84 -7.11 -15.19
CA SER A 253 -20.48 -7.66 -15.18
C SER A 253 -19.71 -7.13 -13.97
N ILE A 254 -18.90 -8.01 -13.39
CA ILE A 254 -18.01 -7.66 -12.27
C ILE A 254 -16.98 -6.59 -12.67
N GLU A 255 -16.59 -6.53 -13.95
CA GLU A 255 -15.63 -5.54 -14.48
C GLU A 255 -16.03 -4.09 -14.17
N GLN A 256 -17.34 -3.81 -14.06
CA GLN A 256 -17.83 -2.48 -13.69
C GLN A 256 -17.38 -2.07 -12.27
N PHE A 257 -17.33 -3.03 -11.35
CA PHE A 257 -16.93 -2.81 -9.96
C PHE A 257 -15.41 -2.87 -9.82
N GLU A 258 -14.76 -3.77 -10.53
CA GLU A 258 -13.29 -3.86 -10.55
C GLU A 258 -12.64 -2.60 -11.13
N ALA A 259 -13.30 -1.94 -12.09
CA ALA A 259 -12.85 -0.65 -12.61
C ALA A 259 -12.81 0.48 -11.56
N LEU A 260 -13.39 0.28 -10.37
CA LEU A 260 -13.27 1.21 -9.24
C LEU A 260 -11.91 1.07 -8.53
N ILE A 261 -11.24 -0.08 -8.69
CA ILE A 261 -9.90 -0.33 -8.15
C ILE A 261 -8.87 0.27 -9.11
N PRO A 262 -8.00 1.20 -8.65
CA PRO A 262 -6.97 1.77 -9.50
C PRO A 262 -6.01 0.69 -10.03
N ALA A 263 -5.73 0.71 -11.33
CA ALA A 263 -4.80 -0.23 -11.98
C ALA A 263 -3.33 -0.14 -11.48
N GLU A 264 -3.02 0.90 -10.71
CA GLU A 264 -1.72 1.10 -10.06
C GLU A 264 -1.58 0.28 -8.78
N ASP A 265 -2.66 -0.33 -8.30
CA ASP A 265 -2.64 -1.16 -7.10
C ASP A 265 -2.02 -2.53 -7.39
N HIS A 266 -0.81 -2.76 -6.85
CA HIS A 266 0.04 -3.90 -7.16
C HIS A 266 -0.49 -5.26 -6.66
N TYR A 267 -1.55 -5.26 -5.83
CA TYR A 267 -2.24 -6.48 -5.38
C TYR A 267 -3.37 -6.89 -6.34
N HIS A 268 -3.56 -6.13 -7.42
CA HIS A 268 -4.63 -6.27 -8.39
C HIS A 268 -4.11 -6.78 -9.75
N GLU A 269 -3.08 -7.63 -9.79
CA GLU A 269 -2.74 -8.39 -11.00
C GLU A 269 -3.84 -9.44 -11.27
N GLN A 270 -5.02 -8.98 -11.69
CA GLN A 270 -6.14 -9.82 -12.06
C GLN A 270 -5.74 -10.71 -13.23
N ALA A 271 -5.83 -12.03 -13.02
CA ALA A 271 -5.25 -13.06 -13.85
C ALA A 271 -6.00 -13.25 -15.19
N GLY A 272 -5.88 -12.28 -16.10
CA GLY A 272 -6.32 -12.43 -17.49
C GLY A 272 -7.82 -12.23 -17.72
N THR A 273 -8.19 -12.26 -19.00
CA THR A 273 -9.57 -12.06 -19.44
C THR A 273 -10.47 -13.20 -18.96
N TYR A 274 -11.63 -12.88 -18.39
CA TYR A 274 -12.69 -13.84 -18.09
C TYR A 274 -12.93 -14.79 -19.28
N PRO A 275 -13.17 -16.09 -19.04
CA PRO A 275 -13.47 -17.03 -20.10
C PRO A 275 -14.79 -16.63 -20.75
N GLY A 276 -14.72 -15.96 -21.91
CA GLY A 276 -15.91 -15.51 -22.63
C GLY A 276 -16.89 -16.66 -22.86
N GLU A 277 -18.18 -16.36 -22.68
CA GLU A 277 -19.30 -17.30 -22.81
C GLU A 277 -19.06 -18.33 -23.93
N THR A 278 -19.03 -19.61 -23.56
CA THR A 278 -19.32 -20.66 -24.54
C THR A 278 -20.85 -20.78 -24.55
N PRO A 279 -21.56 -20.38 -25.64
CA PRO A 279 -23.02 -20.47 -25.65
C PRO A 279 -23.44 -21.90 -25.32
N ALA A 280 -24.37 -22.06 -24.38
CA ALA A 280 -24.92 -23.36 -24.01
C ALA A 280 -25.25 -24.16 -25.28
N GLU A 281 -24.58 -25.32 -25.48
CA GLU A 281 -24.92 -26.19 -26.60
C GLU A 281 -26.42 -26.52 -26.52
N PRO A 282 -27.19 -26.37 -27.61
CA PRO A 282 -28.59 -26.74 -27.59
C PRO A 282 -28.67 -28.25 -27.29
N THR A 283 -29.26 -28.59 -26.15
CA THR A 283 -29.51 -29.99 -25.79
C THR A 283 -30.26 -30.67 -26.95
N PRO A 284 -29.74 -31.78 -27.52
CA PRO A 284 -30.42 -32.46 -28.61
C PRO A 284 -31.55 -33.31 -28.02
N THR A 285 -32.67 -32.68 -27.70
CA THR A 285 -33.91 -33.40 -27.38
C THR A 285 -35.09 -32.85 -28.18
N ASP A 286 -35.03 -33.00 -29.50
CA ASP A 286 -36.25 -33.24 -30.29
C ASP A 286 -35.90 -33.84 -31.67
N LEU A 287 -35.73 -35.17 -31.72
CA LEU A 287 -35.91 -35.98 -32.92
C LEU A 287 -36.33 -37.40 -32.49
N ALA A 288 -37.62 -37.59 -32.27
CA ALA A 288 -38.30 -38.88 -32.38
C ALA A 288 -39.79 -38.69 -32.74
#